data_AF-A0A1W6ZM81-F1
#
_entry.id   AF-A0A1W6ZM81-F1
#
_cell.length_a   1.000
_cell.length_b   1.000
_cell.length_c   1.000
_cell.angle_alpha   90.00
_cell.angle_beta   90.00
_cell.angle_gamma   90.00
#
_symmetry.space_group_name_H-M   'P 1'
#
loop_
_entity.id
_entity.type
_entity.pdbx_description
1 polymer ?
#
loop_
_entity_poly.entity_id
_entity_poly.type
_entity_poly.pdbx_seq_one_letter_code
_entity_poly.pdbx_strand_id
1 'polypeptide(L)'
;MKKGARAAVDHVVVNTLRDMERAAAIFTTLGFTLTPLGRHSLGSINHLMMTPGAYLELVGVPTEGLQRQDVLNSPFGLNGLVFRSEDADKTYALLTKAGVTPSTPTAFSRPVNLGTQVADARFRTVRLPDDLFPAGRVYFCEHLTPQLVWRDEWMTHPNGFRQIEIIRVESPSPERDAARYAVVAGQTPQQTSAGWQVTTIDKIRIEFVAGKTSRFSALGLVFGALDIISAAASATPEVNWRLTEENRAVLTIQSLGLCLECRSASDE
;
A
#
# COMPACT_ATOMS: atom_id res chain seq x y z
N MET A 1 -2.12 -10.65 30.06
CA MET A 1 -2.68 -9.97 28.87
C MET A 1 -2.51 -10.89 27.66
N LYS A 2 -3.60 -11.32 27.01
CA LYS A 2 -3.50 -12.13 25.78
C LYS A 2 -3.00 -11.19 24.67
N LYS A 3 -1.82 -11.46 24.10
CA LYS A 3 -1.28 -10.70 22.97
C LYS A 3 -2.31 -10.75 21.84
N GLY A 4 -2.81 -9.58 21.41
CA GLY A 4 -3.64 -9.49 20.21
C GLY A 4 -2.87 -10.01 18.99
N ALA A 5 -3.58 -10.42 17.94
CA ALA A 5 -2.96 -10.80 16.69
C ALA A 5 -2.09 -9.62 16.18
N ARG A 6 -0.81 -9.89 15.92
CA ARG A 6 0.11 -8.90 15.35
C ARG A 6 -0.03 -8.95 13.84
N ALA A 7 -0.35 -7.83 13.22
CA ALA A 7 -0.58 -7.78 11.79
C ALA A 7 0.69 -7.30 11.05
N ALA A 8 1.04 -8.00 9.97
CA ALA A 8 2.00 -7.54 8.98
C ALA A 8 1.30 -6.65 7.95
N VAL A 9 2.03 -5.79 7.26
CA VAL A 9 1.48 -5.08 6.10
C VAL A 9 1.39 -6.05 4.92
N ASP A 10 0.24 -6.03 4.26
CA ASP A 10 0.01 -6.80 3.03
C ASP A 10 0.39 -5.98 1.80
N HIS A 11 -0.15 -4.75 1.71
CA HIS A 11 0.17 -3.83 0.64
C HIS A 11 -0.18 -2.38 0.98
N VAL A 12 0.36 -1.47 0.18
CA VAL A 12 0.02 -0.05 0.16
C VAL A 12 -0.65 0.27 -1.17
N VAL A 13 -1.63 1.16 -1.17
CA VAL A 13 -2.48 1.45 -2.33
C VAL A 13 -2.27 2.88 -2.80
N VAL A 14 -2.04 3.04 -4.10
CA VAL A 14 -2.15 4.30 -4.84
C VAL A 14 -3.43 4.25 -5.68
N ASN A 15 -4.40 5.10 -5.36
CA ASN A 15 -5.65 5.20 -6.10
C ASN A 15 -5.47 6.12 -7.31
N THR A 16 -5.52 5.52 -8.49
CA THR A 16 -5.39 6.21 -9.78
C THR A 16 -6.75 6.71 -10.30
N LEU A 17 -7.85 6.41 -9.60
CA LEU A 17 -9.23 6.63 -10.07
C LEU A 17 -9.42 6.10 -11.50
N ARG A 18 -9.42 6.97 -12.51
CA ARG A 18 -9.60 6.60 -13.93
C ARG A 18 -8.30 6.65 -14.74
N ASP A 19 -7.18 7.07 -14.15
CA ASP A 19 -5.90 7.31 -14.83
C ASP A 19 -4.95 6.11 -14.75
N MET A 20 -5.48 4.87 -14.80
CA MET A 20 -4.67 3.65 -14.63
C MET A 20 -3.56 3.54 -15.68
N GLU A 21 -3.84 3.82 -16.95
CA GLU A 21 -2.85 3.71 -18.03
C GLU A 21 -1.69 4.68 -17.84
N ARG A 22 -1.99 5.93 -17.46
CA ARG A 22 -0.97 6.94 -17.18
C ARG A 22 -0.12 6.55 -15.98
N ALA A 23 -0.74 6.11 -14.89
CA ALA A 23 -0.03 5.65 -13.70
C ALA A 23 0.89 4.47 -14.02
N ALA A 24 0.38 3.46 -14.73
CA ALA A 24 1.14 2.29 -15.14
C ALA A 24 2.34 2.66 -16.03
N ALA A 25 2.17 3.60 -16.97
CA ALA A 25 3.25 4.08 -17.83
C ALA A 25 4.35 4.81 -17.04
N ILE A 26 3.98 5.63 -16.05
CA ILE A 26 4.95 6.32 -15.19
C ILE A 26 5.75 5.30 -14.37
N PHE A 27 5.08 4.38 -13.66
CA PHE A 27 5.79 3.40 -12.83
C PHE A 27 6.65 2.44 -13.68
N THR A 28 6.20 2.07 -14.88
CA THR A 28 7.01 1.27 -15.83
C THR A 28 8.26 2.04 -16.26
N THR A 29 8.12 3.33 -16.62
CA THR A 29 9.24 4.19 -16.99
C THR A 29 10.24 4.34 -15.84
N LEU A 30 9.74 4.44 -14.59
CA LEU A 30 10.54 4.45 -13.37
C LEU A 30 11.24 3.10 -13.06
N GLY A 31 11.07 2.10 -13.92
CA GLY A 31 11.74 0.80 -13.84
C GLY A 31 11.11 -0.18 -12.86
N PHE A 32 9.84 0.01 -12.50
CA PHE A 32 9.10 -1.01 -11.76
C PHE A 32 8.53 -2.07 -12.72
N THR A 33 8.68 -3.35 -12.35
CA THR A 33 7.89 -4.44 -12.92
C THR A 33 6.45 -4.38 -12.40
N LEU A 34 5.48 -4.30 -13.31
CA LEU A 34 4.05 -4.34 -13.00
C LEU A 34 3.48 -5.70 -13.41
N THR A 35 2.56 -6.24 -12.61
CA THR A 35 1.72 -7.38 -13.05
C THR A 35 0.85 -6.97 -14.23
N PRO A 36 0.34 -7.92 -15.04
CA PRO A 36 -0.74 -7.61 -15.98
C PRO A 36 -1.94 -6.95 -15.30
N LEU A 37 -2.75 -6.19 -16.06
CA LEU A 37 -3.93 -5.50 -15.55
C LEU A 37 -4.93 -6.51 -14.99
N GLY A 38 -5.14 -6.48 -13.68
CA GLY A 38 -6.15 -7.27 -12.99
C GLY A 38 -7.52 -6.59 -13.05
N ARG A 39 -8.57 -7.40 -13.19
CA ARG A 39 -9.98 -6.95 -13.14
C ARG A 39 -10.69 -7.67 -12.01
N HIS A 40 -11.03 -6.96 -10.96
CA HIS A 40 -11.70 -7.53 -9.80
C HIS A 40 -13.19 -7.76 -10.10
N SER A 41 -13.74 -8.84 -9.53
CA SER A 41 -15.16 -9.16 -9.59
C SER A 41 -16.08 -8.09 -8.98
N LEU A 42 -15.52 -7.18 -8.17
CA LEU A 42 -16.22 -6.02 -7.58
C LEU A 42 -16.09 -4.72 -8.40
N GLY A 43 -15.44 -4.73 -9.56
CA GLY A 43 -15.40 -3.58 -10.48
C GLY A 43 -14.22 -2.61 -10.31
N SER A 44 -13.19 -2.97 -9.56
CA SER A 44 -11.90 -2.24 -9.58
C SER A 44 -10.88 -2.93 -10.47
N ILE A 45 -9.93 -2.17 -10.99
CA ILE A 45 -8.78 -2.67 -11.75
C ILE A 45 -7.48 -2.40 -10.99
N ASN A 46 -6.45 -3.21 -11.22
CA ASN A 46 -5.14 -2.98 -10.60
C ASN A 46 -3.93 -3.41 -11.43
N HIS A 47 -2.80 -2.80 -11.08
CA HIS A 47 -1.47 -3.33 -11.31
C HIS A 47 -0.77 -3.47 -9.97
N LEU A 48 0.02 -4.54 -9.80
CA LEU A 48 0.81 -4.76 -8.60
C LEU A 48 2.29 -4.63 -8.91
N MET A 49 3.07 -4.10 -7.97
CA MET A 49 4.53 -4.11 -7.97
C MET A 49 4.97 -4.97 -6.78
N MET A 50 5.29 -6.23 -7.06
CA MET A 50 5.39 -7.29 -6.06
C MET A 50 6.73 -7.31 -5.35
N THR A 51 6.71 -7.55 -4.05
CA THR A 51 7.90 -7.93 -3.28
C THR A 51 7.61 -9.22 -2.50
N PRO A 52 8.64 -9.89 -1.94
CA PRO A 52 8.40 -11.01 -1.01
C PRO A 52 7.58 -10.61 0.23
N GLY A 53 7.65 -9.33 0.61
CA GLY A 53 6.90 -8.74 1.72
C GLY A 53 5.66 -8.00 1.24
N ALA A 54 5.47 -6.78 1.75
CA ALA A 54 4.40 -5.89 1.32
C ALA A 54 4.63 -5.39 -0.11
N TYR A 55 3.58 -5.39 -0.93
CA TYR A 55 3.64 -4.90 -2.32
C TYR A 55 2.97 -3.53 -2.47
N LEU A 56 3.21 -2.88 -3.60
CA LEU A 56 2.50 -1.65 -3.98
C LEU A 56 1.39 -1.97 -4.98
N GLU A 57 0.18 -1.49 -4.74
CA GLU A 57 -0.97 -1.63 -5.63
C GLU A 57 -1.31 -0.28 -6.26
N LEU A 58 -1.36 -0.22 -7.59
CA LEU A 58 -2.14 0.79 -8.29
C LEU A 58 -3.57 0.27 -8.38
N VAL A 59 -4.55 1.02 -7.86
CA VAL A 59 -5.96 0.66 -7.96
C VAL A 59 -6.74 1.76 -8.67
N GLY A 60 -7.73 1.38 -9.45
CA GLY A 60 -8.66 2.32 -10.08
C GLY A 60 -9.99 1.66 -10.40
N VAL A 61 -10.83 2.37 -11.14
CA VAL A 61 -12.04 1.83 -11.77
C VAL A 61 -11.87 1.83 -13.29
N PRO A 62 -12.42 0.83 -14.00
CA PRO A 62 -12.35 0.81 -15.45
C PRO A 62 -13.22 1.93 -16.05
N THR A 63 -12.86 2.36 -17.27
CA THR A 63 -13.66 3.31 -18.06
C THR A 63 -15.07 2.80 -18.28
N GLU A 64 -15.21 1.51 -18.55
CA GLU A 64 -16.49 0.82 -18.80
C GLU A 64 -16.65 -0.42 -17.91
N GLY A 65 -17.90 -0.85 -17.70
CA GLY A 65 -18.24 -2.02 -16.90
C GLY A 65 -18.52 -1.70 -15.43
N LEU A 66 -18.49 -2.74 -14.60
CA LEU A 66 -18.81 -2.63 -13.16
C LEU A 66 -17.91 -1.60 -12.49
N GLN A 67 -18.52 -0.66 -11.77
CA GLN A 67 -17.82 0.41 -11.06
C GLN A 67 -17.80 0.09 -9.56
N ARG A 68 -16.67 0.40 -8.91
CA ARG A 68 -16.49 0.20 -7.47
C ARG A 68 -16.57 1.53 -6.71
N GLN A 69 -17.72 1.82 -6.12
CA GLN A 69 -18.01 3.13 -5.52
C GLN A 69 -17.04 3.49 -4.36
N ASP A 70 -16.60 2.52 -3.57
CA ASP A 70 -15.64 2.80 -2.49
C ASP A 70 -14.27 3.27 -3.01
N VAL A 71 -13.85 2.81 -4.20
CA VAL A 71 -12.63 3.32 -4.87
C VAL A 71 -12.86 4.74 -5.39
N LEU A 72 -14.03 5.02 -5.98
CA LEU A 72 -14.37 6.35 -6.49
C LEU A 72 -14.48 7.41 -5.38
N ASN A 73 -14.98 7.03 -4.21
CA ASN A 73 -15.13 7.93 -3.06
C ASN A 73 -13.83 8.14 -2.29
N SER A 74 -12.79 7.35 -2.56
CA SER A 74 -11.54 7.41 -1.84
C SER A 74 -10.61 8.48 -2.42
N PRO A 75 -9.78 9.15 -1.59
CA PRO A 75 -8.77 10.07 -2.06
C PRO A 75 -7.93 9.52 -3.22
N PHE A 76 -7.61 10.40 -4.17
CA PHE A 76 -6.65 10.14 -5.24
C PHE A 76 -5.22 10.11 -4.68
N GLY A 77 -4.32 9.36 -5.33
CA GLY A 77 -2.93 9.22 -4.91
C GLY A 77 -2.74 8.19 -3.81
N LEU A 78 -1.78 8.41 -2.89
CA LEU A 78 -1.51 7.48 -1.79
C LEU A 78 -2.74 7.39 -0.87
N ASN A 79 -3.43 6.24 -0.89
CA ASN A 79 -4.79 6.17 -0.39
C ASN A 79 -5.06 5.01 0.57
N GLY A 80 -4.29 3.93 0.53
CA GLY A 80 -4.63 2.76 1.34
C GLY A 80 -3.46 2.10 2.03
N LEU A 81 -3.73 1.59 3.23
CA LEU A 81 -2.84 0.71 3.98
C LEU A 81 -3.58 -0.57 4.31
N VAL A 82 -3.01 -1.70 3.92
CA VAL A 82 -3.66 -3.00 4.04
C VAL A 82 -2.83 -3.91 4.91
N PHE A 83 -3.48 -4.55 5.87
CA PHE A 83 -2.87 -5.52 6.76
C PHE A 83 -3.17 -6.94 6.29
N ARG A 84 -2.25 -7.86 6.52
CA ARG A 84 -2.45 -9.28 6.19
C ARG A 84 -3.38 -9.92 7.21
N SER A 85 -4.30 -10.74 6.72
CA SER A 85 -5.11 -11.65 7.53
C SER A 85 -4.88 -13.09 7.05
N GLU A 86 -4.82 -14.02 8.00
CA GLU A 86 -4.84 -15.46 7.71
C GLU A 86 -6.27 -16.04 7.73
N ASP A 87 -7.23 -15.28 8.27
CA ASP A 87 -8.61 -15.69 8.48
C ASP A 87 -9.46 -14.43 8.73
N ALA A 88 -10.24 -14.03 7.71
CA ALA A 88 -11.03 -12.81 7.76
C ALA A 88 -12.11 -12.84 8.85
N ASP A 89 -12.68 -14.00 9.19
CA ASP A 89 -13.69 -14.12 10.24
C ASP A 89 -13.09 -13.91 11.62
N LYS A 90 -11.90 -14.49 11.87
CA LYS A 90 -11.14 -14.24 13.10
C LYS A 90 -10.71 -12.78 13.21
N THR A 91 -10.23 -12.18 12.11
CA THR A 91 -9.86 -10.76 12.06
C THR A 91 -11.06 -9.88 12.42
N TYR A 92 -12.22 -10.12 11.79
CA TYR A 92 -13.46 -9.41 12.10
C TYR A 92 -13.81 -9.51 13.60
N ALA A 93 -13.84 -10.72 14.15
CA ALA A 93 -14.17 -10.94 15.56
C ALA A 93 -13.18 -10.27 16.53
N LEU A 94 -11.89 -10.29 16.23
CA LEU A 94 -10.86 -9.64 17.04
C LEU A 94 -10.98 -8.11 17.03
N LEU A 95 -11.23 -7.52 15.87
CA LEU A 95 -11.44 -6.08 15.72
C LEU A 95 -12.72 -5.63 16.45
N THR A 96 -13.82 -6.37 16.29
CA THR A 96 -15.08 -6.11 17.03
C THR A 96 -14.86 -6.16 18.54
N LYS A 97 -14.12 -7.16 19.02
CA LYS A 97 -13.76 -7.27 20.44
C LYS A 97 -12.87 -6.13 20.92
N ALA A 98 -12.06 -5.56 20.04
CA ALA A 98 -11.23 -4.39 20.31
C ALA A 98 -11.99 -3.05 20.25
N GLY A 99 -13.33 -3.08 20.08
CA GLY A 99 -14.17 -1.89 20.00
C GLY A 99 -14.15 -1.19 18.65
N VAL A 100 -13.58 -1.82 17.62
CA VAL A 100 -13.68 -1.36 16.23
C VAL A 100 -14.97 -1.90 15.62
N THR A 101 -15.63 -1.14 14.76
CA THR A 101 -16.84 -1.57 14.02
C THR A 101 -16.51 -1.91 12.55
N PRO A 102 -15.69 -2.94 12.25
CA PRO A 102 -15.29 -3.24 10.89
C PRO A 102 -16.47 -3.70 10.02
N SER A 103 -16.30 -3.64 8.69
CA SER A 103 -17.23 -4.29 7.76
C SER A 103 -17.22 -5.80 7.96
N THR A 104 -18.32 -6.47 7.61
CA THR A 104 -18.31 -7.93 7.49
C THR A 104 -17.29 -8.39 6.43
N PRO A 105 -16.70 -9.60 6.58
CA PRO A 105 -15.81 -10.16 5.57
C PRO A 105 -16.47 -10.21 4.19
N THR A 106 -15.82 -9.61 3.19
CA THR A 106 -16.30 -9.54 1.81
C THR A 106 -15.37 -10.31 0.89
N ALA A 107 -15.89 -11.28 0.14
CA ALA A 107 -15.12 -12.07 -0.81
C ALA A 107 -15.11 -11.43 -2.21
N PHE A 108 -13.99 -11.54 -2.92
CA PHE A 108 -13.87 -11.19 -4.33
C PHE A 108 -12.73 -11.94 -5.00
N SER A 109 -12.66 -11.85 -6.33
CA SER A 109 -11.60 -12.49 -7.12
C SER A 109 -11.11 -11.58 -8.24
N ARG A 110 -9.99 -11.96 -8.85
CA ARG A 110 -9.57 -11.49 -10.19
C ARG A 110 -8.96 -12.66 -10.96
N PRO A 111 -9.21 -12.77 -12.28
CA PRO A 111 -8.59 -13.81 -13.09
C PRO A 111 -7.09 -13.56 -13.24
N VAL A 112 -6.33 -14.65 -13.34
CA VAL A 112 -4.90 -14.68 -13.60
C VAL A 112 -4.64 -15.60 -14.78
N ASN A 113 -4.02 -15.06 -15.83
CA ASN A 113 -3.63 -15.84 -17.00
C ASN A 113 -2.34 -16.60 -16.71
N LEU A 114 -2.39 -17.93 -16.83
CA LEU A 114 -1.30 -18.87 -16.60
C LEU A 114 -0.88 -19.52 -17.92
N GLY A 115 -0.69 -18.71 -18.97
CA GLY A 115 -0.49 -19.18 -20.33
C GLY A 115 -1.80 -19.67 -20.95
N THR A 116 -1.98 -20.97 -21.10
CA THR A 116 -3.17 -21.58 -21.71
C THR A 116 -4.33 -21.78 -20.72
N GLN A 117 -4.12 -21.51 -19.44
CA GLN A 117 -5.13 -21.65 -18.38
C GLN A 117 -5.42 -20.30 -17.73
N VAL A 118 -6.63 -20.17 -17.19
CA VAL A 118 -7.03 -19.04 -16.35
C VAL A 118 -7.45 -19.58 -15.00
N ALA A 119 -6.94 -18.99 -13.92
CA ALA A 119 -7.34 -19.30 -12.55
C ALA A 119 -7.66 -18.02 -11.79
N ASP A 120 -8.57 -18.10 -10.83
CA ASP A 120 -8.96 -16.94 -10.02
C ASP A 120 -8.06 -16.78 -8.81
N ALA A 121 -7.38 -15.64 -8.72
CA ALA A 121 -6.86 -15.15 -7.46
C ALA A 121 -8.04 -14.70 -6.59
N ARG A 122 -8.20 -15.30 -5.39
CA ARG A 122 -9.36 -15.11 -4.51
C ARG A 122 -8.95 -14.50 -3.17
N PHE A 123 -9.79 -13.60 -2.67
CA PHE A 123 -9.51 -12.79 -1.49
C PHE A 123 -10.76 -12.65 -0.62
N ARG A 124 -10.53 -12.39 0.67
CA ARG A 124 -11.56 -11.87 1.59
C ARG A 124 -11.00 -10.64 2.30
N THR A 125 -11.81 -9.58 2.39
CA THR A 125 -11.39 -8.34 3.07
C THR A 125 -12.30 -7.93 4.21
N VAL A 126 -11.71 -7.37 5.26
CA VAL A 126 -12.39 -6.75 6.41
C VAL A 126 -11.98 -5.29 6.46
N ARG A 127 -12.90 -4.37 6.16
CA ARG A 127 -12.60 -2.93 6.10
C ARG A 127 -12.79 -2.26 7.45
N LEU A 128 -11.97 -1.26 7.74
CA LEU A 128 -12.11 -0.44 8.94
C LEU A 128 -12.94 0.83 8.66
N PRO A 129 -13.56 1.43 9.68
CA PRO A 129 -14.35 2.65 9.53
C PRO A 129 -13.52 3.88 9.14
N ASP A 130 -13.94 4.61 8.12
CA ASP A 130 -13.22 5.79 7.61
C ASP A 130 -13.17 6.95 8.63
N ASP A 131 -14.12 7.04 9.56
CA ASP A 131 -14.12 8.03 10.66
C ASP A 131 -13.04 7.75 11.71
N LEU A 132 -12.69 6.48 11.89
CA LEU A 132 -11.56 6.06 12.73
C LEU A 132 -10.23 6.20 11.98
N PHE A 133 -10.22 5.99 10.67
CA PHE A 133 -9.02 6.01 9.83
C PHE A 133 -9.12 7.04 8.69
N PRO A 134 -9.21 8.35 9.01
CA PRO A 134 -9.53 9.40 8.03
C PRO A 134 -8.40 9.67 7.01
N ALA A 135 -7.22 9.08 7.18
CA ALA A 135 -6.11 9.25 6.25
C ALA A 135 -6.33 8.56 4.89
N GLY A 136 -7.21 7.55 4.86
CA GLY A 136 -7.51 6.77 3.67
C GLY A 136 -8.03 5.39 4.03
N ARG A 137 -8.14 4.51 3.04
CA ARG A 137 -8.70 3.17 3.22
C ARG A 137 -7.76 2.29 4.05
N VAL A 138 -8.25 1.80 5.19
CA VAL A 138 -7.54 0.80 6.00
C VAL A 138 -8.36 -0.47 6.09
N TYR A 139 -7.76 -1.60 5.76
CA TYR A 139 -8.46 -2.89 5.77
C TYR A 139 -7.49 -4.05 5.94
N PHE A 140 -8.04 -5.23 6.17
CA PHE A 140 -7.31 -6.49 6.16
C PHE A 140 -7.63 -7.29 4.91
N CYS A 141 -6.64 -8.03 4.40
CA CYS A 141 -6.78 -8.93 3.26
C CYS A 141 -6.33 -10.35 3.62
N GLU A 142 -7.24 -11.31 3.45
CA GLU A 142 -6.95 -12.75 3.45
C GLU A 142 -6.82 -13.21 2.00
N HIS A 143 -5.67 -13.78 1.66
CA HIS A 143 -5.41 -14.37 0.34
C HIS A 143 -5.72 -15.86 0.38
N LEU A 144 -6.74 -16.30 -0.38
CA LEU A 144 -7.14 -17.71 -0.43
C LEU A 144 -6.34 -18.53 -1.46
N THR A 145 -5.65 -17.84 -2.36
CA THR A 145 -4.82 -18.42 -3.42
C THR A 145 -3.54 -17.60 -3.60
N PRO A 146 -2.70 -17.47 -2.55
CA PRO A 146 -1.51 -16.61 -2.58
C PRO A 146 -0.51 -17.00 -3.67
N GLN A 147 -0.46 -18.27 -4.06
CA GLN A 147 0.39 -18.78 -5.15
C GLN A 147 0.06 -18.20 -6.54
N LEU A 148 -1.12 -17.58 -6.70
CA LEU A 148 -1.51 -16.87 -7.93
C LEU A 148 -1.13 -15.38 -7.89
N VAL A 149 -0.70 -14.88 -6.73
CA VAL A 149 -0.38 -13.47 -6.48
C VAL A 149 1.13 -13.29 -6.34
N TRP A 150 1.78 -14.09 -5.49
CA TRP A 150 3.23 -14.08 -5.33
C TRP A 150 3.88 -15.08 -6.28
N ARG A 151 4.16 -14.61 -7.50
CA ARG A 151 4.82 -15.39 -8.56
C ARG A 151 6.19 -14.82 -8.87
N ASP A 152 7.16 -15.70 -9.10
CA ASP A 152 8.58 -15.34 -9.23
C ASP A 152 8.85 -14.32 -10.34
N GLU A 153 8.13 -14.40 -11.46
CA GLU A 153 8.29 -13.48 -12.60
C GLU A 153 7.95 -12.02 -12.29
N TRP A 154 7.28 -11.73 -11.18
CA TRP A 154 6.89 -10.38 -10.79
C TRP A 154 7.74 -9.80 -9.66
N MET A 155 8.69 -10.58 -9.09
CA MET A 155 9.45 -10.20 -7.88
C MET A 155 10.70 -9.36 -8.16
N THR A 156 11.14 -9.28 -9.41
CA THR A 156 12.36 -8.55 -9.78
C THR A 156 11.99 -7.26 -10.48
N HIS A 157 12.52 -6.14 -9.98
CA HIS A 157 12.32 -4.81 -10.56
C HIS A 157 13.63 -4.30 -11.19
N PRO A 158 13.61 -3.83 -12.46
CA PRO A 158 14.76 -3.21 -13.10
C PRO A 158 15.39 -2.07 -12.31
N ASN A 159 14.58 -1.25 -11.62
CA ASN A 159 15.07 -0.18 -10.76
C ASN A 159 15.60 -0.64 -9.39
N GLY A 160 15.58 -1.95 -9.13
CA GLY A 160 16.06 -2.53 -7.89
C GLY A 160 15.13 -2.32 -6.70
N PHE A 161 13.85 -1.99 -6.88
CA PHE A 161 12.88 -1.92 -5.78
C PHE A 161 12.84 -3.23 -4.98
N ARG A 162 12.96 -3.14 -3.65
CA ARG A 162 13.07 -4.31 -2.75
C ARG A 162 11.93 -4.42 -1.76
N GLN A 163 11.55 -3.31 -1.11
CA GLN A 163 10.57 -3.32 -0.03
C GLN A 163 10.03 -1.93 0.28
N ILE A 164 8.84 -1.90 0.89
CA ILE A 164 8.27 -0.75 1.57
C ILE A 164 8.78 -0.73 3.00
N GLU A 165 9.18 0.43 3.52
CA GLU A 165 9.66 0.55 4.91
C GLU A 165 8.92 1.57 5.76
N ILE A 166 8.33 2.59 5.16
CA ILE A 166 7.64 3.67 5.87
C ILE A 166 6.32 3.97 5.18
N ILE A 167 5.25 4.15 5.94
CA ILE A 167 4.07 4.89 5.52
C ILE A 167 3.95 6.10 6.44
N ARG A 168 4.01 7.31 5.89
CA ARG A 168 3.81 8.53 6.67
C ARG A 168 2.36 8.99 6.60
N VAL A 169 1.83 9.32 7.76
CA VAL A 169 0.51 9.84 8.00
C VAL A 169 0.66 11.25 8.57
N GLU A 170 0.17 12.25 7.85
CA GLU A 170 -0.10 13.55 8.45
C GLU A 170 -1.43 13.47 9.19
N SER A 171 -1.50 14.08 10.38
CA SER A 171 -2.71 14.06 11.22
C SER A 171 -2.86 15.33 12.06
N PRO A 172 -4.09 15.84 12.26
CA PRO A 172 -4.40 16.88 13.25
C PRO A 172 -4.22 16.40 14.69
N SER A 173 -4.10 15.09 14.93
CA SER A 173 -3.90 14.50 16.26
C SER A 173 -3.04 13.23 16.14
N PRO A 174 -1.72 13.37 15.91
CA PRO A 174 -0.83 12.25 15.62
C PRO A 174 -0.83 11.15 16.68
N GLU A 175 -0.87 11.50 17.97
CA GLU A 175 -0.94 10.54 19.08
C GLU A 175 -2.19 9.66 19.01
N ARG A 176 -3.36 10.29 18.85
CA ARG A 176 -4.65 9.60 18.79
C ARG A 176 -4.69 8.65 17.59
N ASP A 177 -4.27 9.11 16.42
CA ASP A 177 -4.30 8.29 15.22
C ASP A 177 -3.26 7.16 15.33
N ALA A 178 -2.06 7.41 15.85
CA ALA A 178 -1.07 6.37 16.14
C ALA A 178 -1.62 5.29 17.09
N ALA A 179 -2.35 5.67 18.14
CA ALA A 179 -3.00 4.73 19.05
C ALA A 179 -4.04 3.85 18.32
N ARG A 180 -4.82 4.41 17.40
CA ARG A 180 -5.79 3.64 16.59
C ARG A 180 -5.10 2.62 15.68
N TYR A 181 -4.06 3.03 14.97
CA TYR A 181 -3.28 2.10 14.13
C TYR A 181 -2.54 1.05 14.96
N ALA A 182 -2.09 1.39 16.17
CA ALA A 182 -1.47 0.43 17.09
C ALA A 182 -2.43 -0.69 17.53
N VAL A 183 -3.70 -0.36 17.82
CA VAL A 183 -4.75 -1.35 18.11
C VAL A 183 -4.91 -2.33 16.96
N VAL A 184 -4.99 -1.82 15.73
CA VAL A 184 -5.17 -2.61 14.51
C VAL A 184 -3.95 -3.49 14.21
N ALA A 185 -2.74 -2.92 14.34
CA ALA A 185 -1.50 -3.64 14.08
C ALA A 185 -1.14 -4.65 15.20
N GLY A 186 -1.81 -4.59 16.35
CA GLY A 186 -1.46 -5.38 17.55
C GLY A 186 -0.12 -4.94 18.16
N GLN A 187 0.19 -3.65 18.07
CA GLN A 187 1.46 -3.04 18.47
C GLN A 187 1.25 -1.94 19.51
N THR A 188 2.34 -1.30 19.93
CA THR A 188 2.30 -0.14 20.84
C THR A 188 2.84 1.08 20.10
N PRO A 189 2.17 2.23 20.15
CA PRO A 189 2.70 3.43 19.54
C PRO A 189 3.89 3.95 20.37
N GLN A 190 4.89 4.50 19.69
CA GLN A 190 6.09 5.05 20.30
C GLN A 190 6.18 6.53 19.95
N GLN A 191 6.43 7.37 20.94
CA GLN A 191 6.72 8.78 20.70
C GLN A 191 8.13 8.93 20.11
N THR A 192 8.27 9.79 19.11
CA THR A 192 9.53 10.13 18.45
C THR A 192 9.76 11.65 18.50
N SER A 193 10.92 12.11 18.06
CA SER A 193 11.19 13.56 17.94
C SER A 193 10.30 14.26 16.90
N ALA A 194 9.80 13.52 15.91
CA ALA A 194 8.98 14.04 14.81
C ALA A 194 7.47 13.83 15.01
N GLY A 195 7.07 13.05 16.02
CA GLY A 195 5.67 12.74 16.28
C GLY A 195 5.50 11.38 16.95
N TRP A 196 4.78 10.47 16.30
CA TRP A 196 4.51 9.12 16.79
C TRP A 196 4.80 8.07 15.74
N GLN A 197 5.04 6.84 16.16
CA GLN A 197 5.35 5.73 15.27
C GLN A 197 4.68 4.45 15.75
N VAL A 198 4.18 3.64 14.81
CA VAL A 198 3.79 2.25 15.05
C VAL A 198 4.66 1.37 14.16
N THR A 199 5.44 0.47 14.76
CA THR A 199 6.26 -0.50 14.01
C THR A 199 5.54 -1.83 13.94
N THR A 200 5.23 -2.27 12.73
CA THR A 200 4.57 -3.55 12.44
C THR A 200 5.51 -4.75 12.67
N ILE A 201 4.98 -5.98 12.65
CA ILE A 201 5.79 -7.19 12.91
C ILE A 201 6.85 -7.45 11.84
N ASP A 202 6.59 -6.98 10.61
CA ASP A 202 7.46 -6.98 9.44
C ASP A 202 8.37 -5.73 9.37
N LYS A 203 8.50 -5.00 10.48
CA LYS A 203 9.40 -3.85 10.65
C LYS A 203 9.07 -2.62 9.78
N ILE A 204 7.91 -2.59 9.11
CA ILE A 204 7.41 -1.40 8.43
C ILE A 204 6.93 -0.39 9.47
N ARG A 205 7.38 0.86 9.34
CA ARG A 205 7.04 1.97 10.24
C ARG A 205 5.85 2.73 9.69
N ILE A 206 4.83 2.93 10.52
CA ILE A 206 3.75 3.87 10.26
C ILE A 206 4.05 5.11 11.09
N GLU A 207 4.46 6.19 10.44
CA GLU A 207 4.93 7.41 11.08
C GLU A 207 3.82 8.46 11.06
N PHE A 208 3.50 9.03 12.22
CA PHE A 208 2.45 10.02 12.40
C PHE A 208 3.08 11.36 12.74
N VAL A 209 2.87 12.35 11.88
CA VAL A 209 3.38 13.71 12.03
C VAL A 209 2.23 14.71 12.07
N ALA A 210 2.45 15.86 12.70
CA ALA A 210 1.45 16.92 12.76
C ALA A 210 1.11 17.44 11.34
N GLY A 211 -0.18 17.55 11.04
CA GLY A 211 -0.68 18.05 9.78
C GLY A 211 -2.08 18.64 9.92
N LYS A 212 -2.50 19.48 8.97
CA LYS A 212 -3.83 20.14 9.02
C LYS A 212 -4.99 19.17 8.75
N THR A 213 -4.73 18.11 8.01
CA THR A 213 -5.72 17.12 7.56
C THR A 213 -5.11 15.73 7.65
N SER A 214 -5.92 14.72 7.96
CA SER A 214 -5.46 13.34 7.95
C SER A 214 -5.25 12.85 6.52
N ARG A 215 -4.04 12.37 6.19
CA ARG A 215 -3.72 11.77 4.88
C ARG A 215 -2.48 10.89 4.95
N PHE A 216 -2.40 9.88 4.09
CA PHE A 216 -1.12 9.27 3.77
C PHE A 216 -0.30 10.25 2.92
N SER A 217 0.81 10.76 3.46
CA SER A 217 1.56 11.88 2.87
C SER A 217 2.84 11.46 2.16
N ALA A 218 3.45 10.35 2.56
CA ALA A 218 4.66 9.83 1.93
C ALA A 218 4.80 8.31 2.11
N LEU A 219 5.53 7.68 1.21
CA LEU A 219 5.83 6.26 1.21
C LEU A 219 7.34 6.05 1.12
N GLY A 220 7.93 5.40 2.11
CA GLY A 220 9.36 5.05 2.11
C GLY A 220 9.62 3.75 1.38
N LEU A 221 10.46 3.80 0.36
CA LEU A 221 10.81 2.68 -0.50
C LEU A 221 12.32 2.41 -0.46
N VAL A 222 12.68 1.13 -0.44
CA VAL A 222 14.07 0.68 -0.43
C VAL A 222 14.42 0.08 -1.78
N PHE A 223 15.56 0.48 -2.31
CA PHE A 223 16.12 0.00 -3.57
C PHE A 223 17.48 -0.65 -3.37
N GLY A 224 17.95 -1.44 -4.34
CA GLY A 224 19.33 -1.93 -4.35
C GLY A 224 20.34 -0.81 -4.52
N ALA A 225 20.08 0.09 -5.47
CA ALA A 225 20.82 1.32 -5.69
C ALA A 225 19.85 2.41 -6.18
N LEU A 226 20.25 3.68 -6.11
CA LEU A 226 19.41 4.81 -6.53
C LEU A 226 19.67 5.29 -7.96
N ASP A 227 20.74 4.80 -8.60
CA ASP A 227 21.20 5.23 -9.92
C ASP A 227 20.12 5.03 -11.01
N ILE A 228 19.53 3.83 -11.08
CA ILE A 228 18.54 3.49 -12.12
C ILE A 228 17.26 4.33 -11.95
N ILE A 229 16.71 4.39 -10.73
CA ILE A 229 15.50 5.19 -10.47
C ILE A 229 15.75 6.69 -10.61
N SER A 230 16.93 7.19 -10.24
CA SER A 230 17.31 8.59 -10.43
C SER A 230 17.38 8.95 -11.91
N ALA A 231 18.01 8.11 -12.73
CA ALA A 231 18.10 8.33 -14.17
C ALA A 231 16.72 8.30 -14.84
N ALA A 232 15.88 7.32 -14.49
CA ALA A 232 14.52 7.21 -14.98
C ALA A 232 13.64 8.40 -14.57
N ALA A 233 13.75 8.85 -13.31
CA ALA A 233 13.04 10.02 -12.81
C ALA A 233 13.43 11.29 -13.57
N SER A 234 14.72 11.48 -13.85
CA SER A 234 15.22 12.64 -14.61
C SER A 234 14.73 12.68 -16.06
N ALA A 235 14.37 11.52 -16.62
CA ALA A 235 13.83 11.39 -17.97
C ALA A 235 12.30 11.49 -18.04
N THR A 236 11.60 11.61 -16.89
CA THR A 236 10.14 11.58 -16.82
C THR A 236 9.61 12.96 -16.44
N PRO A 237 8.96 13.72 -17.35
CA PRO A 237 8.60 15.13 -17.13
C PRO A 237 7.73 15.42 -15.90
N GLU A 238 6.92 14.45 -15.47
CA GLU A 238 5.99 14.60 -14.35
C GLU A 238 6.59 14.20 -12.99
N VAL A 239 7.83 13.73 -13.01
CA VAL A 239 8.55 13.23 -11.85
C VAL A 239 9.62 14.23 -11.48
N ASN A 240 9.66 14.62 -10.20
CA ASN A 240 10.79 15.39 -9.67
C ASN A 240 11.61 14.49 -8.77
N TRP A 241 12.92 14.49 -9.02
CA TRP A 241 13.90 13.80 -8.19
C TRP A 241 14.73 14.82 -7.41
N ARG A 242 14.90 14.58 -6.12
CA ARG A 242 15.78 15.39 -5.26
C ARG A 242 16.58 14.50 -4.33
N LEU A 243 17.89 14.42 -4.57
CA LEU A 243 18.81 13.81 -3.63
C LEU A 243 18.82 14.62 -2.32
N THR A 244 18.67 13.93 -1.19
CA THR A 244 18.70 14.56 0.15
C THR A 244 19.94 14.19 0.93
N GLU A 245 20.44 12.97 0.75
CA GLU A 245 21.69 12.44 1.28
C GLU A 245 22.30 11.50 0.25
N GLU A 246 23.55 11.04 0.44
CA GLU A 246 24.23 10.14 -0.51
C GLU A 246 23.40 8.90 -0.88
N ASN A 247 22.69 8.32 0.09
CA ASN A 247 21.86 7.12 -0.07
C ASN A 247 20.36 7.39 0.08
N ARG A 248 19.92 8.66 0.02
CA ARG A 248 18.50 9.04 0.16
C ARG A 248 18.08 10.09 -0.84
N ALA A 249 16.86 9.95 -1.34
CA ALA A 249 16.23 10.91 -2.22
C ALA A 249 14.73 11.00 -1.97
N VAL A 250 14.13 12.09 -2.42
CA VAL A 250 12.69 12.25 -2.53
C VAL A 250 12.32 12.28 -4.01
N LEU A 251 11.38 11.42 -4.39
CA LEU A 251 10.77 11.38 -5.71
C LEU A 251 9.30 11.81 -5.58
N THR A 252 8.88 12.84 -6.31
CA THR A 252 7.46 13.22 -6.38
C THR A 252 6.90 12.98 -7.77
N ILE A 253 5.69 12.42 -7.83
CA ILE A 253 4.93 12.23 -9.07
C ILE A 253 3.74 13.18 -9.01
N GLN A 254 3.85 14.32 -9.71
CA GLN A 254 2.90 15.42 -9.57
C GLN A 254 1.48 15.01 -9.98
N SER A 255 1.35 14.28 -11.09
CA SER A 255 0.05 13.79 -11.57
C SER A 255 -0.62 12.78 -10.68
N LEU A 256 0.10 12.15 -9.75
CA LEU A 256 -0.46 11.21 -8.78
C LEU A 256 -0.54 11.80 -7.36
N GLY A 257 -0.11 13.06 -7.17
CA GLY A 257 0.02 13.65 -5.84
C GLY A 257 0.88 12.81 -4.88
N LEU A 258 1.86 12.07 -5.43
CA LEU A 258 2.59 11.04 -4.71
C LEU A 258 3.98 11.54 -4.30
N CYS A 259 4.37 11.24 -3.06
CA CYS A 259 5.71 11.49 -2.52
C CYS A 259 6.33 10.15 -2.08
N LEU A 260 7.45 9.78 -2.70
CA LEU A 260 8.22 8.58 -2.40
C LEU A 260 9.56 8.98 -1.77
N GLU A 261 9.84 8.44 -0.59
CA GLU A 261 11.12 8.60 0.09
C GLU A 261 11.98 7.40 -0.25
N CYS A 262 12.89 7.58 -1.19
CA CYS A 262 13.73 6.52 -1.72
C CYS A 262 15.02 6.45 -0.90
N ARG A 263 15.43 5.24 -0.55
CA ARG A 263 16.80 4.98 -0.10
C ARG A 263 17.39 3.74 -0.74
N SER A 264 18.70 3.69 -0.88
CA SER A 264 19.36 2.41 -1.15
C SER A 264 19.46 1.59 0.14
N ALA A 265 19.48 0.27 -0.01
CA ALA A 265 19.99 -0.59 1.04
C ALA A 265 21.48 -0.28 1.24
N SER A 266 21.92 -0.19 2.49
CA SER A 266 23.35 -0.30 2.78
C SER A 266 23.80 -1.69 2.31
N ASP A 267 25.03 -1.82 1.83
CA ASP A 267 25.66 -3.13 1.68
C ASP A 267 25.73 -3.76 3.07
N GLU A 268 24.83 -4.72 3.37
CA GLU A 268 24.92 -5.60 4.54
C GLU A 268 25.79 -6.82 4.21
#